data_AF-A0A1C7M039-F1
#
_entry.id   AF-A0A1C7M039-F1
#
_cell.length_a   1.000
_cell.length_b   1.000
_cell.length_c   1.000
_cell.angle_alpha   90.00
_cell.angle_beta   90.00
_cell.angle_gamma   90.00
#
_symmetry.space_group_name_H-M   'P 1'
#
loop_
_entity.id
_entity.type
_entity.pdbx_description
1 polymer ?
#
loop_
_entity_poly.entity_id
_entity_poly.type
_entity_poly.pdbx_seq_one_letter_code
_entity_poly.pdbx_strand_id
1 'polypeptide(L)'
;MSISRSMPECWGHRGASSAFPENTLASFEAAMRDGAEGIESDVHVSADDVVVMFHDPSLDRTTDGSGLIREKIWYGADGMEHLRTVKEPKQAIPTFAQTVELLMKPENRHVKFNVDVKVQNKPAHLFALMHDIISAHTDWETELAPRILLGLWHPSFVPHAKAHLPYCRRSYIGVSTAVAREYFWDSCDVFSIKFSALAMADGVKFRNECKQAGKQVMAWTVNEPVHMVEAARMGIDVIITDVTKTWLNLRAALEVDYDKIAAQHSRMFLWTTLEFYTPLQMIERRRDQLYLEMFAGPFRKEEDGVQALPAAVVSATVKA
;
A
#
# COMPACT_ATOMS: atom_id res chain seq x y z
N MET A 1 3.89 36.26 -5.04
CA MET A 1 3.84 35.27 -3.95
C MET A 1 4.03 33.91 -4.58
N SER A 2 5.16 33.24 -4.32
CA SER A 2 5.34 31.85 -4.74
C SER A 2 4.36 31.01 -3.94
N ILE A 3 3.33 30.45 -4.59
CA ILE A 3 2.53 29.39 -3.99
C ILE A 3 3.50 28.22 -3.84
N SER A 4 3.94 27.93 -2.61
CA SER A 4 4.70 26.71 -2.32
C SER A 4 3.83 25.53 -2.76
N ARG A 5 4.19 24.91 -3.89
CA ARG A 5 3.56 23.68 -4.36
C ARG A 5 4.14 22.54 -3.52
N SER A 6 3.29 21.90 -2.73
CA SER A 6 3.68 20.65 -2.06
C SER A 6 3.88 19.58 -3.15
N MET A 7 5.07 18.99 -3.19
CA MET A 7 5.38 17.90 -4.11
C MET A 7 4.95 16.56 -3.51
N PRO A 8 4.53 15.59 -4.33
CA PRO A 8 4.18 14.27 -3.85
C PRO A 8 5.33 13.61 -3.07
N GLU A 9 4.99 12.92 -1.97
CA GLU A 9 5.92 12.00 -1.32
C GLU A 9 6.28 10.84 -2.26
N CYS A 10 7.45 10.24 -2.05
CA CYS A 10 7.92 9.06 -2.76
C CYS A 10 7.71 7.82 -1.90
N TRP A 11 6.80 6.93 -2.29
CA TRP A 11 6.62 5.64 -1.62
C TRP A 11 7.05 4.50 -2.54
N GLY A 12 7.97 3.65 -2.07
CA GLY A 12 8.51 2.54 -2.85
C GLY A 12 7.49 1.40 -2.98
N HIS A 13 6.97 1.15 -4.18
CA HIS A 13 6.07 0.04 -4.48
C HIS A 13 6.81 -1.29 -4.34
N ARG A 14 6.49 -2.05 -3.29
CA ARG A 14 7.24 -3.25 -2.89
C ARG A 14 8.73 -2.95 -2.63
N GLY A 15 9.02 -1.74 -2.15
CA GLY A 15 10.36 -1.15 -2.04
C GLY A 15 10.86 -0.52 -3.35
N ALA A 16 12.17 -0.53 -3.59
CA ALA A 16 12.79 -0.13 -4.86
C ALA A 16 12.78 -1.30 -5.87
N SER A 17 11.59 -1.81 -6.18
CA SER A 17 11.36 -3.09 -6.88
C SER A 17 11.86 -3.13 -8.33
N SER A 18 12.14 -1.97 -8.95
CA SER A 18 12.82 -1.92 -10.24
C SER A 18 14.28 -2.37 -10.11
N ALA A 19 14.98 -1.93 -9.07
CA ALA A 19 16.40 -2.22 -8.83
C ALA A 19 16.65 -3.52 -8.08
N PHE A 20 15.78 -3.87 -7.13
CA PHE A 20 15.90 -5.07 -6.27
C PHE A 20 14.72 -6.02 -6.48
N PRO A 21 14.77 -7.28 -6.02
CA PRO A 21 13.59 -8.14 -6.02
C PRO A 21 12.48 -7.54 -5.15
N GLU A 22 11.27 -7.48 -5.68
CA GLU A 22 10.10 -6.93 -4.99
C GLU A 22 9.84 -7.62 -3.65
N ASN A 23 9.29 -6.87 -2.67
CA ASN A 23 8.92 -7.38 -1.35
C ASN A 23 10.09 -8.09 -0.64
N THR A 24 11.26 -7.46 -0.61
CA THR A 24 12.44 -7.93 0.12
C THR A 24 13.00 -6.84 1.02
N LEU A 25 13.68 -7.22 2.12
CA LEU A 25 14.34 -6.25 2.99
C LEU A 25 15.33 -5.39 2.22
N ALA A 26 16.10 -5.97 1.29
CA ALA A 26 17.01 -5.21 0.42
C ALA A 26 16.28 -4.17 -0.45
N SER A 27 15.10 -4.49 -0.98
CA SER A 27 14.27 -3.55 -1.73
C SER A 27 13.74 -2.42 -0.85
N PHE A 28 13.29 -2.72 0.37
CA PHE A 28 12.82 -1.71 1.33
C PHE A 28 13.97 -0.79 1.77
N GLU A 29 15.11 -1.34 2.17
CA GLU A 29 16.31 -0.58 2.55
C GLU A 29 16.85 0.25 1.38
N ALA A 30 16.74 -0.22 0.14
CA ALA A 30 17.10 0.57 -1.04
C ALA A 30 16.18 1.78 -1.22
N ALA A 31 14.86 1.61 -1.08
CA ALA A 31 13.92 2.74 -1.14
C ALA A 31 14.19 3.78 -0.04
N MET A 32 14.43 3.32 1.20
CA MET A 32 14.78 4.20 2.32
C MET A 32 16.10 4.95 2.06
N ARG A 33 17.13 4.27 1.54
CA ARG A 33 18.42 4.90 1.19
C ARG A 33 18.30 5.90 0.04
N ASP A 34 17.41 5.68 -0.91
CA ASP A 34 17.13 6.67 -1.96
C ASP A 34 16.53 7.95 -1.38
N GLY A 35 15.85 7.86 -0.22
CA GLY A 35 15.18 8.97 0.46
C GLY A 35 13.65 8.90 0.39
N ALA A 36 13.07 7.74 0.10
CA ALA A 36 11.63 7.55 0.08
C ALA A 36 11.02 7.77 1.48
N GLU A 37 9.97 8.59 1.56
CA GLU A 37 9.24 8.84 2.82
C GLU A 37 8.34 7.67 3.24
N GLY A 38 8.11 6.71 2.34
CA GLY A 38 7.36 5.51 2.65
C GLY A 38 7.76 4.31 1.82
N ILE A 39 7.31 3.15 2.27
CA ILE A 39 7.32 1.90 1.51
C ILE A 39 5.90 1.34 1.45
N GLU A 40 5.60 0.63 0.38
CA GLU A 40 4.41 -0.17 0.22
C GLU A 40 4.80 -1.65 0.11
N SER A 41 4.02 -2.53 0.71
CA SER A 41 4.20 -3.97 0.60
C SER A 41 2.88 -4.71 0.82
N ASP A 42 2.86 -5.96 0.38
CA ASP A 42 1.69 -6.81 0.31
C ASP A 42 1.76 -7.90 1.39
N VAL A 43 0.63 -8.24 2.03
CA VAL A 43 0.60 -9.29 3.07
C VAL A 43 -0.18 -10.53 2.66
N HIS A 44 0.39 -11.71 2.93
CA HIS A 44 -0.30 -13.00 3.00
C HIS A 44 0.03 -13.71 4.32
N VAL A 45 -0.78 -14.71 4.68
CA VAL A 45 -0.55 -15.58 5.86
C VAL A 45 -0.24 -17.00 5.41
N SER A 46 0.82 -17.60 5.96
CA SER A 46 1.16 -19.02 5.77
C SER A 46 0.18 -19.96 6.49
N ALA A 47 0.31 -21.27 6.29
CA ALA A 47 -0.53 -22.27 6.95
C ALA A 47 -0.25 -22.42 8.47
N ASP A 48 0.91 -21.93 8.94
CA ASP A 48 1.36 -21.88 10.33
C ASP A 48 1.41 -20.44 10.87
N ASP A 49 0.52 -19.58 10.38
CA ASP A 49 0.23 -18.25 10.92
C ASP A 49 1.38 -17.22 10.87
N VAL A 50 2.34 -17.40 9.95
CA VAL A 50 3.36 -16.39 9.66
C VAL A 50 2.86 -15.41 8.62
N VAL A 51 2.83 -14.13 8.96
CA VAL A 51 2.51 -13.04 8.03
C VAL A 51 3.76 -12.71 7.19
N VAL A 52 3.66 -12.85 5.87
CA VAL A 52 4.78 -12.70 4.93
C VAL A 52 4.55 -11.56 3.96
N MET A 53 5.64 -10.88 3.57
CA MET A 53 5.61 -9.79 2.58
C MET A 53 5.66 -10.38 1.18
N PHE A 54 4.52 -10.44 0.48
CA PHE A 54 4.45 -11.06 -0.84
C PHE A 54 3.21 -10.62 -1.62
N HIS A 55 3.35 -10.39 -2.93
CA HIS A 55 2.24 -9.84 -3.73
C HIS A 55 1.20 -10.90 -4.11
N ASP A 56 1.64 -11.93 -4.83
CA ASP A 56 0.75 -12.94 -5.38
C ASP A 56 0.33 -13.95 -4.32
N PRO A 57 -0.85 -14.58 -4.44
CA PRO A 57 -1.21 -15.68 -3.54
C PRO A 57 -0.34 -16.94 -3.73
N SER A 58 0.46 -16.99 -4.81
CA SER A 58 1.30 -18.13 -5.20
C SER A 58 2.77 -17.73 -5.31
N LEU A 59 3.68 -18.63 -4.96
CA LEU A 59 5.13 -18.41 -4.92
C LEU A 59 5.81 -18.34 -6.30
N ASP A 60 5.13 -18.86 -7.33
CA ASP A 60 5.71 -19.29 -8.60
C ASP A 60 6.37 -18.18 -9.43
N ARG A 61 5.86 -16.94 -9.36
CA ARG A 61 6.34 -15.86 -10.23
C ARG A 61 7.71 -15.33 -9.80
N THR A 62 7.93 -15.19 -8.49
CA THR A 62 9.05 -14.40 -7.97
C THR A 62 10.03 -15.20 -7.12
N THR A 63 9.79 -16.49 -6.89
CA THR A 63 10.68 -17.35 -6.07
C THR A 63 11.02 -18.65 -6.78
N ASP A 64 11.97 -19.39 -6.21
CA ASP A 64 12.31 -20.76 -6.61
C ASP A 64 11.35 -21.83 -6.05
N GLY A 65 10.30 -21.42 -5.33
CA GLY A 65 9.21 -22.28 -4.86
C GLY A 65 7.97 -22.25 -5.74
N SER A 66 6.99 -23.09 -5.43
CA SER A 66 5.72 -23.18 -6.17
C SER A 66 4.52 -23.38 -5.25
N GLY A 67 3.33 -22.99 -5.70
CA GLY A 67 2.06 -23.21 -5.00
C GLY A 67 1.65 -22.07 -4.06
N LEU A 68 0.46 -22.24 -3.46
CA LEU A 68 -0.21 -21.20 -2.69
C LEU A 68 0.39 -21.01 -1.30
N ILE A 69 0.65 -19.76 -0.92
CA ILE A 69 1.26 -19.38 0.37
C ILE A 69 0.42 -19.91 1.54
N ARG A 70 -0.90 -19.73 1.47
CA ARG A 70 -1.85 -20.16 2.52
C ARG A 70 -1.91 -21.67 2.75
N GLU A 71 -1.30 -22.47 1.87
CA GLU A 71 -1.27 -23.94 1.92
C GLU A 71 0.11 -24.47 2.32
N LYS A 72 1.05 -23.58 2.66
CA LYS A 72 2.42 -23.93 2.99
C LYS A 72 2.82 -23.47 4.39
N ILE A 73 3.64 -24.29 5.03
CA ILE A 73 4.25 -23.99 6.32
C ILE A 73 5.48 -23.10 6.08
N TRP A 74 5.66 -22.10 6.93
CA TRP A 74 6.80 -21.21 6.90
C TRP A 74 8.05 -21.87 7.50
N TYR A 75 7.90 -22.50 8.67
CA TYR A 75 9.01 -23.10 9.41
C TYR A 75 9.31 -24.56 9.05
N GLY A 76 10.57 -24.95 9.17
CA GLY A 76 11.00 -26.35 9.11
C GLY A 76 11.86 -26.67 7.88
N ALA A 77 12.29 -27.92 7.76
CA ALA A 77 13.31 -28.32 6.77
C ALA A 77 12.92 -28.01 5.30
N ASP A 78 11.63 -28.10 4.99
CA ASP A 78 11.06 -27.77 3.67
C ASP A 78 10.19 -26.49 3.74
N GLY A 79 10.39 -25.67 4.78
CA GLY A 79 9.63 -24.46 5.04
C GLY A 79 9.92 -23.34 4.04
N MET A 80 8.95 -22.44 3.86
CA MET A 80 9.10 -21.29 2.96
C MET A 80 10.26 -20.35 3.35
N GLU A 81 10.73 -20.37 4.60
CA GLU A 81 11.88 -19.56 5.07
C GLU A 81 13.19 -19.82 4.27
N HIS A 82 13.28 -20.95 3.59
CA HIS A 82 14.43 -21.33 2.78
C HIS A 82 14.34 -20.86 1.32
N LEU A 83 13.17 -20.43 0.85
CA LEU A 83 12.97 -19.99 -0.53
C LEU A 83 13.73 -18.70 -0.83
N ARG A 84 14.09 -18.53 -2.10
CA ARG A 84 14.81 -17.35 -2.59
C ARG A 84 14.14 -16.75 -3.81
N THR A 85 14.25 -15.43 -3.93
CA THR A 85 13.72 -14.71 -5.08
C THR A 85 14.39 -15.15 -6.39
N VAL A 86 13.68 -15.14 -7.51
CA VAL A 86 14.30 -15.47 -8.81
C VAL A 86 15.15 -14.34 -9.38
N LYS A 87 14.81 -13.08 -9.06
CA LYS A 87 15.58 -11.90 -9.46
C LYS A 87 16.83 -11.75 -8.58
N GLU A 88 17.93 -11.28 -9.20
CA GLU A 88 19.18 -10.97 -8.49
C GLU A 88 19.13 -9.58 -7.83
N PRO A 89 19.85 -9.37 -6.71
CA PRO A 89 20.49 -10.42 -5.89
C PRO A 89 19.44 -11.34 -5.26
N LYS A 90 19.66 -12.65 -5.21
CA LYS A 90 18.76 -13.59 -4.50
C LYS A 90 18.52 -13.14 -3.06
N GLN A 91 17.26 -13.00 -2.64
CA GLN A 91 16.87 -12.60 -1.29
C GLN A 91 15.89 -13.61 -0.69
N ALA A 92 15.78 -13.63 0.64
CA ALA A 92 14.69 -14.33 1.33
C ALA A 92 13.39 -13.51 1.27
N ILE A 93 12.25 -14.19 1.43
CA ILE A 93 10.96 -13.54 1.66
C ILE A 93 10.99 -12.93 3.08
N PRO A 94 10.67 -11.64 3.28
CA PRO A 94 10.55 -11.06 4.61
C PRO A 94 9.24 -11.46 5.28
N THR A 95 9.27 -11.63 6.59
CA THR A 95 8.04 -11.64 7.41
C THR A 95 7.60 -10.22 7.75
N PHE A 96 6.33 -10.04 8.13
CA PHE A 96 5.84 -8.77 8.65
C PHE A 96 6.62 -8.35 9.91
N ALA A 97 6.97 -9.31 10.77
CA ALA A 97 7.80 -9.05 11.95
C ALA A 97 9.18 -8.48 11.58
N GLN A 98 9.87 -9.07 10.60
CA GLN A 98 11.16 -8.54 10.11
C GLN A 98 11.03 -7.14 9.49
N THR A 99 9.92 -6.88 8.78
CA THR A 99 9.63 -5.54 8.25
C THR A 99 9.36 -4.53 9.35
N VAL A 100 8.62 -4.91 10.40
CA VAL A 100 8.40 -4.05 11.58
C VAL A 100 9.72 -3.76 12.30
N GLU A 101 10.58 -4.77 12.51
CA GLU A 101 11.91 -4.59 13.06
C GLU A 101 12.74 -3.58 12.24
N LEU A 102 12.71 -3.71 10.90
CA LEU A 102 13.37 -2.76 10.00
C LEU A 102 12.84 -1.33 10.19
N LEU A 103 11.52 -1.15 10.30
CA LEU A 103 10.87 0.16 10.48
C LEU A 103 11.09 0.76 11.87
N MET A 104 11.42 -0.06 12.87
CA MET A 104 11.68 0.37 14.25
C MET A 104 13.13 0.81 14.50
N LYS A 105 14.06 0.48 13.58
CA LYS A 105 15.43 1.00 13.62
C LYS A 105 15.42 2.53 13.68
N PRO A 106 16.20 3.19 14.56
CA PRO A 106 16.17 4.64 14.75
C PRO A 106 16.27 5.45 13.46
N GLU A 107 17.14 5.04 12.54
CA GLU A 107 17.35 5.66 11.23
C GLU A 107 16.11 5.59 10.32
N ASN A 108 15.20 4.64 10.53
CA ASN A 108 14.03 4.38 9.67
C ASN A 108 12.71 4.86 10.28
N ARG A 109 12.73 5.47 11.48
CA ARG A 109 11.52 5.93 12.17
C ARG A 109 10.74 7.04 11.45
N HIS A 110 11.35 7.65 10.44
CA HIS A 110 10.69 8.63 9.58
C HIS A 110 9.84 7.99 8.46
N VAL A 111 10.03 6.69 8.17
CA VAL A 111 9.44 6.00 7.02
C VAL A 111 8.02 5.53 7.34
N LYS A 112 7.06 5.83 6.46
CA LYS A 112 5.68 5.34 6.54
C LYS A 112 5.55 3.97 5.88
N PHE A 113 4.57 3.18 6.31
CA PHE A 113 4.34 1.85 5.77
C PHE A 113 2.91 1.67 5.29
N ASN A 114 2.73 1.56 3.97
CA ASN A 114 1.48 1.10 3.36
C ASN A 114 1.46 -0.42 3.30
N VAL A 115 0.46 -1.03 3.93
CA VAL A 115 0.25 -2.48 3.90
C VAL A 115 -0.92 -2.78 2.97
N ASP A 116 -0.66 -3.28 1.76
CA ASP A 116 -1.69 -3.80 0.86
C ASP A 116 -2.22 -5.12 1.43
N VAL A 117 -3.44 -5.07 1.96
CA VAL A 117 -4.15 -6.20 2.55
C VAL A 117 -4.87 -6.97 1.45
N LYS A 118 -4.27 -8.08 1.04
CA LYS A 118 -4.79 -8.93 -0.04
C LYS A 118 -6.13 -9.59 0.35
N VAL A 119 -7.09 -9.55 -0.57
CA VAL A 119 -8.47 -10.00 -0.38
C VAL A 119 -8.60 -11.51 -0.05
N GLN A 120 -7.57 -12.30 -0.36
CA GLN A 120 -7.51 -13.73 -0.10
C GLN A 120 -7.32 -14.07 1.38
N ASN A 121 -6.88 -13.11 2.19
CA ASN A 121 -6.69 -13.29 3.62
C ASN A 121 -8.02 -13.34 4.36
N LYS A 122 -8.06 -14.04 5.50
CA LYS A 122 -9.14 -13.93 6.47
C LYS A 122 -8.89 -12.69 7.33
N PRO A 123 -9.67 -11.60 7.21
CA PRO A 123 -9.31 -10.30 7.79
C PRO A 123 -9.15 -10.31 9.31
N ALA A 124 -10.08 -10.94 10.05
CA ALA A 124 -9.98 -11.04 11.51
C ALA A 124 -8.70 -11.75 11.97
N HIS A 125 -8.34 -12.84 11.29
CA HIS A 125 -7.15 -13.63 11.59
C HIS A 125 -5.87 -12.86 11.29
N LEU A 126 -5.76 -12.32 10.07
CA LEU A 126 -4.60 -11.52 9.66
C LEU A 126 -4.40 -10.31 10.59
N PHE A 127 -5.45 -9.55 10.88
CA PHE A 127 -5.30 -8.34 11.70
C PHE A 127 -5.00 -8.66 13.17
N ALA A 128 -5.46 -9.79 13.70
CA ALA A 128 -5.03 -10.27 15.02
C ALA A 128 -3.53 -10.59 15.05
N LEU A 129 -3.02 -11.35 14.06
CA LEU A 129 -1.58 -11.63 13.95
C LEU A 129 -0.74 -10.35 13.80
N MET A 130 -1.21 -9.40 12.98
CA MET A 130 -0.54 -8.10 12.84
C MET A 130 -0.55 -7.30 14.14
N HIS A 131 -1.66 -7.34 14.91
CA HIS A 131 -1.73 -6.69 16.22
C HIS A 131 -0.71 -7.25 17.19
N ASP A 132 -0.61 -8.58 17.28
CA ASP A 132 0.35 -9.26 18.16
C ASP A 132 1.79 -8.88 17.79
N ILE A 133 2.11 -8.85 16.49
CA ILE A 133 3.44 -8.45 16.01
C ILE A 133 3.74 -6.98 16.31
N ILE A 134 2.80 -6.06 16.03
CA ILE A 134 2.99 -4.62 16.27
C ILE A 134 3.16 -4.33 17.76
N SER A 135 2.28 -4.91 18.60
CA SER A 135 2.23 -4.62 20.03
C SER A 135 3.35 -5.28 20.84
N ALA A 136 4.07 -6.24 20.25
CA ALA A 136 5.26 -6.84 20.85
C ALA A 136 6.45 -5.86 20.94
N HIS A 137 6.46 -4.76 20.19
CA HIS A 137 7.53 -3.78 20.23
C HIS A 137 7.27 -2.69 21.29
N THR A 138 8.30 -2.27 22.02
CA THR A 138 8.19 -1.12 22.94
C THR A 138 7.88 0.17 22.17
N ASP A 139 7.07 1.06 22.76
CA ASP A 139 6.68 2.36 22.20
C ASP A 139 5.97 2.28 20.83
N TRP A 140 5.41 1.11 20.48
CA TRP A 140 4.75 0.90 19.20
C TRP A 140 3.60 1.89 18.94
N GLU A 141 2.89 2.32 19.99
CA GLU A 141 1.75 3.24 19.91
C GLU A 141 2.16 4.62 19.37
N THR A 142 3.37 5.08 19.69
CA THR A 142 3.88 6.40 19.29
C THR A 142 4.84 6.31 18.11
N GLU A 143 5.70 5.28 18.09
CA GLU A 143 6.79 5.18 17.12
C GLU A 143 6.43 4.38 15.88
N LEU A 144 5.39 3.53 15.89
CA LEU A 144 5.07 2.63 14.79
C LEU A 144 3.64 2.80 14.26
N ALA A 145 2.64 2.64 15.13
CA ALA A 145 1.23 2.64 14.75
C ALA A 145 0.80 3.86 13.90
N PRO A 146 1.22 5.10 14.21
CA PRO A 146 0.84 6.28 13.41
C PRO A 146 1.38 6.25 11.96
N ARG A 147 2.40 5.43 11.70
CA ARG A 147 3.07 5.29 10.39
C ARG A 147 2.49 4.17 9.53
N ILE A 148 1.66 3.30 10.09
CA ILE A 148 1.05 2.19 9.36
C ILE A 148 -0.27 2.65 8.73
N LEU A 149 -0.37 2.46 7.41
CA LEU A 149 -1.56 2.68 6.61
C LEU A 149 -2.03 1.33 6.04
N LEU A 150 -3.25 0.91 6.38
CA LEU A 150 -3.84 -0.32 5.85
C LEU A 150 -4.52 -0.03 4.51
N GLY A 151 -4.04 -0.62 3.42
CA GLY A 151 -4.66 -0.61 2.10
C GLY A 151 -5.72 -1.70 1.96
N LEU A 152 -6.99 -1.29 1.93
CA LEU A 152 -8.13 -2.20 1.88
C LEU A 152 -8.80 -2.17 0.49
N TRP A 153 -8.90 -3.33 -0.14
CA TRP A 153 -9.56 -3.47 -1.45
C TRP A 153 -11.08 -3.65 -1.36
N HIS A 154 -11.56 -4.26 -0.27
CA HIS A 154 -12.96 -4.67 -0.13
C HIS A 154 -13.57 -4.19 1.19
N PRO A 155 -14.81 -3.65 1.20
CA PRO A 155 -15.42 -3.04 2.39
C PRO A 155 -15.60 -4.02 3.55
N SER A 156 -15.73 -5.32 3.29
CA SER A 156 -15.83 -6.34 4.35
C SER A 156 -14.60 -6.38 5.28
N PHE A 157 -13.46 -5.83 4.87
CA PHE A 157 -12.25 -5.77 5.70
C PHE A 157 -12.29 -4.61 6.70
N VAL A 158 -13.11 -3.57 6.45
CA VAL A 158 -13.15 -2.35 7.25
C VAL A 158 -13.55 -2.61 8.71
N PRO A 159 -14.63 -3.36 9.02
CA PRO A 159 -15.00 -3.63 10.42
C PRO A 159 -13.89 -4.37 11.19
N HIS A 160 -13.21 -5.31 10.55
CA HIS A 160 -12.12 -6.05 11.16
C HIS A 160 -10.89 -5.18 11.38
N ALA A 161 -10.54 -4.30 10.43
CA ALA A 161 -9.46 -3.35 10.61
C ALA A 161 -9.74 -2.42 11.80
N LYS A 162 -10.99 -1.92 11.94
CA LYS A 162 -11.41 -1.10 13.07
C LYS A 162 -11.36 -1.87 14.40
N ALA A 163 -11.77 -3.14 14.40
CA ALA A 163 -11.82 -3.96 15.62
C ALA A 163 -10.43 -4.37 16.13
N HIS A 164 -9.53 -4.76 15.24
CA HIS A 164 -8.23 -5.34 15.60
C HIS A 164 -7.08 -4.33 15.55
N LEU A 165 -7.13 -3.34 14.66
CA LEU A 165 -6.08 -2.34 14.46
C LEU A 165 -6.68 -0.91 14.48
N PRO A 166 -7.42 -0.51 15.54
CA PRO A 166 -8.13 0.78 15.58
C PRO A 166 -7.19 1.98 15.42
N TYR A 167 -5.95 1.84 15.86
CA TYR A 167 -4.89 2.84 15.84
C TYR A 167 -4.25 3.05 14.46
N CYS A 168 -4.36 2.09 13.53
CA CYS A 168 -3.81 2.24 12.19
C CYS A 168 -4.72 3.12 11.33
N ARG A 169 -4.13 3.95 10.48
CA ARG A 169 -4.91 4.64 9.43
C ARG A 169 -5.34 3.63 8.37
N ARG A 170 -6.40 3.96 7.63
CA ARG A 170 -6.96 3.11 6.58
C ARG A 170 -7.05 3.87 5.27
N SER A 171 -6.70 3.18 4.19
CA SER A 171 -6.91 3.63 2.81
C SER A 171 -7.78 2.65 2.05
N TYR A 172 -8.56 3.18 1.11
CA TYR A 172 -9.09 2.37 0.02
C TYR A 172 -8.03 2.26 -1.06
N ILE A 173 -7.74 1.04 -1.49
CA ILE A 173 -6.90 0.76 -2.64
C ILE A 173 -7.76 0.17 -3.77
N GLY A 174 -7.65 0.72 -4.98
CA GLY A 174 -8.35 0.16 -6.13
C GLY A 174 -8.37 1.05 -7.37
N VAL A 175 -9.21 0.66 -8.34
CA VAL A 175 -9.29 1.33 -9.66
C VAL A 175 -10.57 2.15 -9.86
N SER A 176 -11.44 2.23 -8.84
CA SER A 176 -12.76 2.85 -8.94
C SER A 176 -13.00 3.96 -7.91
N THR A 177 -13.01 5.19 -8.39
CA THR A 177 -13.43 6.39 -7.65
C THR A 177 -14.91 6.34 -7.22
N ALA A 178 -15.76 5.59 -7.92
CA ALA A 178 -17.14 5.38 -7.51
C ALA A 178 -17.23 4.47 -6.27
N VAL A 179 -16.47 3.37 -6.26
CA VAL A 179 -16.39 2.47 -5.10
C VAL A 179 -15.80 3.20 -3.89
N ALA A 180 -14.76 4.02 -4.10
CA ALA A 180 -14.17 4.85 -3.06
C ALA A 180 -15.22 5.71 -2.34
N ARG A 181 -16.03 6.44 -3.12
CA ARG A 181 -17.11 7.30 -2.60
C ARG A 181 -18.21 6.52 -1.90
N GLU A 182 -18.62 5.39 -2.49
CA GLU A 182 -19.80 4.67 -2.02
C GLU A 182 -19.54 3.85 -0.75
N TYR A 183 -18.36 3.22 -0.65
CA TYR A 183 -18.10 2.19 0.37
C TYR A 183 -17.01 2.57 1.38
N PHE A 184 -16.11 3.50 1.04
CA PHE A 184 -14.93 3.80 1.85
C PHE A 184 -14.83 5.24 2.34
N TRP A 185 -15.69 6.13 1.85
CA TRP A 185 -15.57 7.56 2.08
C TRP A 185 -15.51 7.95 3.56
N ASP A 186 -16.38 7.34 4.37
CA ASP A 186 -16.49 7.64 5.80
C ASP A 186 -15.50 6.85 6.66
N SER A 187 -14.93 5.77 6.12
CA SER A 187 -14.05 4.84 6.85
C SER A 187 -12.57 5.00 6.55
N CYS A 188 -12.22 5.76 5.51
CA CYS A 188 -10.84 6.00 5.05
C CYS A 188 -10.52 7.50 4.95
N ASP A 189 -9.29 7.84 5.34
CA ASP A 189 -8.72 9.20 5.22
C ASP A 189 -7.82 9.35 3.98
N VAL A 190 -7.50 8.23 3.34
CA VAL A 190 -6.58 8.13 2.22
C VAL A 190 -7.19 7.27 1.12
N PHE A 191 -6.99 7.67 -0.13
CA PHE A 191 -7.42 6.89 -1.29
C PHE A 191 -6.22 6.62 -2.20
N SER A 192 -5.81 5.36 -2.26
CA SER A 192 -4.74 4.87 -3.12
C SER A 192 -5.33 4.33 -4.42
N ILE A 193 -5.36 5.16 -5.46
CA ILE A 193 -6.09 4.85 -6.70
C ILE A 193 -5.12 4.71 -7.87
N LYS A 194 -5.42 3.78 -8.78
CA LYS A 194 -4.68 3.64 -10.03
C LYS A 194 -4.59 4.98 -10.77
N PHE A 195 -3.39 5.39 -11.16
CA PHE A 195 -3.11 6.71 -11.74
C PHE A 195 -4.04 7.06 -12.91
N SER A 196 -4.28 6.12 -13.82
CA SER A 196 -5.13 6.37 -14.97
C SER A 196 -6.60 6.60 -14.62
N ALA A 197 -7.12 6.02 -13.52
CA ALA A 197 -8.46 6.35 -13.03
C ALA A 197 -8.55 7.78 -12.47
N LEU A 198 -7.46 8.28 -11.88
CA LEU A 198 -7.36 9.66 -11.40
C LEU A 198 -7.22 10.67 -12.55
N ALA A 199 -6.59 10.28 -13.65
CA ALA A 199 -6.36 11.20 -14.77
C ALA A 199 -7.62 11.62 -15.54
N MET A 200 -8.70 10.85 -15.42
CA MET A 200 -9.96 11.07 -16.15
C MET A 200 -10.85 12.15 -15.53
N ALA A 201 -11.89 12.58 -16.25
CA ALA A 201 -12.83 13.60 -15.80
C ALA A 201 -13.44 13.31 -14.41
N ASP A 202 -13.82 12.06 -14.13
CA ASP A 202 -14.31 11.69 -12.80
C ASP A 202 -13.20 11.70 -11.74
N GLY A 203 -11.98 11.29 -12.11
CA GLY A 203 -10.81 11.37 -11.24
C GLY A 203 -10.45 12.82 -10.87
N VAL A 204 -10.62 13.77 -11.79
CA VAL A 204 -10.47 15.21 -11.50
C VAL A 204 -11.48 15.67 -10.46
N LYS A 205 -12.76 15.27 -10.60
CA LYS A 205 -13.80 15.57 -9.60
C LYS A 205 -13.45 14.96 -8.25
N PHE A 206 -13.07 13.69 -8.25
CA PHE A 206 -12.71 12.95 -7.04
C PHE A 206 -11.56 13.60 -6.27
N ARG A 207 -10.49 14.04 -6.96
CA ARG A 207 -9.37 14.75 -6.32
C ARG A 207 -9.82 16.07 -5.69
N ASN A 208 -10.69 16.82 -6.35
CA ASN A 208 -11.23 18.06 -5.79
C ASN A 208 -12.09 17.81 -4.54
N GLU A 209 -12.91 16.77 -4.56
CA GLU A 209 -13.71 16.34 -3.41
C GLU A 209 -12.80 15.92 -2.23
N CYS A 210 -11.76 15.12 -2.49
CA CYS A 210 -10.80 14.72 -1.46
C CYS A 210 -10.11 15.92 -0.84
N LYS A 211 -9.63 16.87 -1.67
CA LYS A 211 -9.02 18.11 -1.21
C LYS A 211 -9.96 18.94 -0.34
N GLN A 212 -11.23 19.07 -0.72
CA GLN A 212 -12.24 19.80 0.07
C GLN A 212 -12.55 19.12 1.40
N ALA A 213 -12.51 17.78 1.43
CA ALA A 213 -12.75 16.98 2.63
C ALA A 213 -11.50 16.74 3.49
N GLY A 214 -10.33 17.27 3.11
CA GLY A 214 -9.08 17.04 3.82
C GLY A 214 -8.56 15.59 3.73
N LYS A 215 -8.97 14.85 2.70
CA LYS A 215 -8.56 13.46 2.44
C LYS A 215 -7.35 13.42 1.50
N GLN A 216 -6.45 12.48 1.73
CA GLN A 216 -5.23 12.32 0.92
C GLN A 216 -5.49 11.40 -0.28
N VAL A 217 -4.82 11.67 -1.40
CA VAL A 217 -4.86 10.85 -2.62
C VAL A 217 -3.46 10.37 -2.95
N MET A 218 -3.31 9.06 -3.10
CA MET A 218 -2.10 8.40 -3.57
C MET A 218 -2.34 7.82 -4.96
N ALA A 219 -1.32 7.82 -5.81
CA ALA A 219 -1.39 7.24 -7.14
C ALA A 219 -0.41 6.07 -7.30
N TRP A 220 -0.91 4.93 -7.79
CA TRP A 220 -0.09 3.76 -8.11
C TRP A 220 -0.40 3.21 -9.52
N THR A 221 0.48 2.44 -10.13
CA THR A 221 1.94 2.49 -9.94
C THR A 221 2.49 3.49 -10.96
N VAL A 222 3.20 4.53 -10.52
CA VAL A 222 3.63 5.63 -11.40
C VAL A 222 5.14 5.54 -11.62
N ASN A 223 5.55 4.92 -12.73
CA ASN A 223 6.96 4.70 -13.05
C ASN A 223 7.52 5.64 -14.13
N GLU A 224 6.66 6.13 -15.01
CA GLU A 224 7.07 6.99 -16.11
C GLU A 224 7.25 8.45 -15.66
N PRO A 225 8.38 9.12 -15.95
CA PRO A 225 8.60 10.52 -15.57
C PRO A 225 7.49 11.46 -16.02
N VAL A 226 6.92 11.22 -17.20
CA VAL A 226 5.80 12.02 -17.72
C VAL A 226 4.52 11.88 -16.86
N HIS A 227 4.27 10.69 -16.32
CA HIS A 227 3.16 10.46 -15.39
C HIS A 227 3.46 11.03 -14.01
N MET A 228 4.71 10.97 -13.54
CA MET A 228 5.14 11.58 -12.27
C MET A 228 4.94 13.10 -12.25
N VAL A 229 5.37 13.79 -13.32
CA VAL A 229 5.15 15.24 -13.47
C VAL A 229 3.67 15.54 -13.54
N GLU A 230 2.88 14.69 -14.20
CA GLU A 230 1.43 14.87 -14.22
C GLU A 230 0.80 14.66 -12.83
N ALA A 231 1.23 13.66 -12.07
CA ALA A 231 0.77 13.46 -10.70
C ALA A 231 1.09 14.67 -9.81
N ALA A 232 2.28 15.28 -9.97
CA ALA A 232 2.63 16.54 -9.32
C ALA A 232 1.70 17.70 -9.74
N ARG A 233 1.42 17.86 -11.04
CA ARG A 233 0.44 18.86 -11.55
C ARG A 233 -0.96 18.64 -11.00
N MET A 234 -1.36 17.38 -10.83
CA MET A 234 -2.66 16.97 -10.33
C MET A 234 -2.83 17.24 -8.83
N GLY A 235 -1.73 17.53 -8.11
CA GLY A 235 -1.71 17.70 -6.66
C GLY A 235 -1.93 16.38 -5.92
N ILE A 236 -1.38 15.28 -6.43
CA ILE A 236 -1.35 13.99 -5.74
C ILE A 236 -0.44 14.10 -4.52
N ASP A 237 -0.86 13.55 -3.39
CA ASP A 237 -0.10 13.62 -2.13
C ASP A 237 1.07 12.62 -2.11
N VAL A 238 0.89 11.44 -2.71
CA VAL A 238 1.90 10.37 -2.72
C VAL A 238 1.97 9.69 -4.08
N ILE A 239 3.17 9.53 -4.60
CA ILE A 239 3.47 8.66 -5.74
C ILE A 239 4.01 7.31 -5.22
N ILE A 240 3.29 6.24 -5.52
CA ILE A 240 3.75 4.87 -5.31
C ILE A 240 4.45 4.40 -6.59
N THR A 241 5.74 4.04 -6.51
CA THR A 241 6.60 3.81 -7.67
C THR A 241 7.62 2.70 -7.45
N ASP A 242 7.93 1.95 -8.52
CA ASP A 242 9.01 0.94 -8.54
C ASP A 242 10.40 1.57 -8.65
N VAL A 243 10.46 2.83 -9.10
CA VAL A 243 11.67 3.57 -9.47
C VAL A 243 11.85 4.80 -8.57
N THR A 244 11.98 4.56 -7.27
CA THR A 244 12.13 5.57 -6.21
C THR A 244 13.12 6.69 -6.55
N LYS A 245 14.35 6.32 -6.93
CA LYS A 245 15.40 7.27 -7.32
C LYS A 245 15.01 8.16 -8.51
N THR A 246 14.27 7.63 -9.47
CA THR A 246 13.80 8.40 -10.63
C THR A 246 12.85 9.51 -10.19
N TRP A 247 11.86 9.19 -9.33
CA TRP A 247 10.94 10.19 -8.81
C TRP A 247 11.66 11.22 -7.95
N LEU A 248 12.51 10.79 -7.02
CA LEU A 248 13.21 11.71 -6.11
C LEU A 248 14.13 12.70 -6.85
N ASN A 249 14.86 12.23 -7.87
CA ASN A 249 15.67 13.11 -8.71
C ASN A 249 14.80 14.11 -9.51
N LEU A 250 13.67 13.63 -10.05
CA LEU A 250 12.76 14.47 -10.82
C LEU A 250 12.05 15.50 -9.94
N ARG A 251 11.66 15.11 -8.71
CA ARG A 251 11.10 15.99 -7.70
C ARG A 251 12.07 17.10 -7.33
N ALA A 252 13.33 16.76 -7.06
CA ALA A 252 14.37 17.76 -6.79
C ALA A 252 14.53 18.76 -7.95
N ALA A 253 14.46 18.29 -9.21
CA ALA A 253 14.51 19.18 -10.37
C ALA A 253 13.26 20.09 -10.48
N LEU A 254 12.07 19.55 -10.18
CA LEU A 254 10.81 20.31 -10.16
C LEU A 254 10.79 21.37 -9.04
N GLU A 255 11.42 21.10 -7.90
CA GLU A 255 11.56 22.06 -6.80
C GLU A 255 12.47 23.24 -7.15
N VAL A 256 13.48 23.01 -8.00
CA VAL A 256 14.39 24.06 -8.49
C VAL A 256 13.74 24.92 -9.58
N ASP A 257 13.15 24.30 -10.61
CA ASP A 257 12.52 25.02 -11.72
C ASP A 257 11.34 24.23 -12.28
N TYR A 258 10.19 24.37 -11.61
CA TYR A 258 8.98 23.64 -11.96
C TYR A 258 8.55 23.89 -13.39
N ASP A 259 8.45 25.15 -13.82
CA ASP A 259 7.84 25.49 -15.10
C ASP A 259 8.69 24.97 -16.26
N LYS A 260 10.02 25.04 -16.15
CA LYS A 260 10.94 24.46 -17.14
C LYS A 260 10.84 22.96 -17.21
N ILE A 261 10.93 22.26 -16.08
CA ILE A 261 10.90 20.79 -16.06
C ILE A 261 9.52 20.31 -16.50
N ALA A 262 8.45 20.90 -15.97
CA ALA A 262 7.09 20.54 -16.39
C ALA A 262 6.88 20.76 -17.89
N ALA A 263 7.36 21.86 -18.49
CA ALA A 263 7.20 22.09 -19.93
C ALA A 263 7.83 21.00 -20.81
N GLN A 264 8.82 20.25 -20.30
CA GLN A 264 9.46 19.14 -21.03
C GLN A 264 8.58 17.87 -21.09
N HIS A 265 7.59 17.76 -20.20
CA HIS A 265 6.76 16.57 -20.07
C HIS A 265 5.33 16.83 -20.56
N SER A 266 5.07 16.40 -21.79
CA SER A 266 3.78 16.56 -22.47
C SER A 266 2.67 15.73 -21.82
N ARG A 267 1.42 16.24 -21.85
CA ARG A 267 0.21 15.53 -21.41
C ARG A 267 -0.41 14.66 -22.50
N MET A 268 0.28 14.50 -23.63
CA MET A 268 -0.24 13.79 -24.80
C MET A 268 -0.53 12.31 -24.53
N PHE A 269 0.13 11.70 -23.54
CA PHE A 269 -0.09 10.29 -23.16
C PHE A 269 -1.56 9.97 -22.82
N LEU A 270 -2.32 10.97 -22.33
CA LEU A 270 -3.76 10.83 -22.06
C LEU A 270 -4.58 10.47 -23.31
N TRP A 271 -4.07 10.80 -24.51
CA TRP A 271 -4.76 10.62 -25.78
C TRP A 271 -4.07 9.62 -26.70
N THR A 272 -2.81 9.28 -26.44
CA THR A 272 -2.03 8.37 -27.29
C THR A 272 -1.87 6.97 -26.70
N THR A 273 -2.25 6.76 -25.44
CA THR A 273 -2.10 5.47 -24.77
C THR A 273 -3.46 4.91 -24.40
N LEU A 274 -3.72 3.67 -24.81
CA LEU A 274 -4.97 2.95 -24.57
C LEU A 274 -5.34 2.85 -23.08
N GLU A 275 -4.36 2.88 -22.18
CA GLU A 275 -4.59 2.87 -20.74
C GLU A 275 -5.60 3.94 -20.28
N PHE A 276 -5.60 5.12 -20.92
CA PHE A 276 -6.46 6.25 -20.51
C PHE A 276 -7.82 6.26 -21.22
N TYR A 277 -8.18 5.19 -21.92
CA TYR A 277 -9.43 5.12 -22.68
C TYR A 277 -10.56 4.60 -21.78
N THR A 278 -11.65 5.37 -21.71
CA THR A 278 -12.80 5.09 -20.83
C THR A 278 -13.34 3.66 -20.95
N PRO A 279 -13.53 3.06 -22.15
CA PRO A 279 -14.05 1.70 -22.25
C PRO A 279 -13.11 0.65 -21.64
N LEU A 280 -11.79 0.81 -21.82
CA LEU A 280 -10.80 -0.13 -21.26
C LEU A 280 -10.75 -0.03 -19.73
N GLN A 281 -10.83 1.19 -19.20
CA GLN A 281 -10.95 1.45 -17.77
C GLN A 281 -12.23 0.84 -17.18
N MET A 282 -13.36 0.92 -17.89
CA MET A 282 -14.61 0.29 -17.45
C MET A 282 -14.51 -1.24 -17.38
N ILE A 283 -13.87 -1.85 -18.38
CA ILE A 283 -13.62 -3.30 -18.41
C ILE A 283 -12.72 -3.70 -17.23
N GLU A 284 -11.64 -2.95 -17.00
CA GLU A 284 -10.72 -3.21 -15.89
C GLU A 284 -11.42 -3.10 -14.54
N ARG A 285 -12.18 -2.03 -14.30
CA ARG A 285 -12.98 -1.85 -13.08
C ARG A 285 -13.94 -3.01 -12.85
N ARG A 286 -14.63 -3.47 -13.91
CA ARG A 286 -15.57 -4.58 -13.79
C ARG A 286 -14.85 -5.89 -13.49
N ARG A 287 -13.71 -6.16 -14.13
CA ARG A 287 -12.88 -7.34 -13.86
C ARG A 287 -12.37 -7.34 -12.42
N ASP A 288 -11.86 -6.21 -11.95
CA ASP A 288 -11.35 -6.03 -10.59
C ASP A 288 -12.46 -6.25 -9.56
N GLN A 289 -13.63 -5.63 -9.76
CA GLN A 289 -14.78 -5.84 -8.89
C GLN A 289 -15.20 -7.32 -8.84
N LEU A 290 -15.31 -8.00 -10.00
CA LEU A 290 -15.66 -9.42 -10.04
C LEU A 290 -14.63 -10.30 -9.31
N TYR A 291 -13.35 -9.98 -9.44
CA TYR A 291 -12.28 -10.67 -8.74
C TYR A 291 -12.40 -10.51 -7.22
N LEU A 292 -12.63 -9.27 -6.74
CA LEU A 292 -12.81 -9.00 -5.32
C LEU A 292 -14.08 -9.68 -4.77
N GLU A 293 -15.18 -9.64 -5.53
CA GLU A 293 -16.44 -10.29 -5.16
C GLU A 293 -16.33 -11.82 -5.09
N MET A 294 -15.50 -12.42 -5.93
CA MET A 294 -15.22 -13.85 -5.92
C MET A 294 -14.59 -14.31 -4.59
N PHE A 295 -13.76 -13.48 -3.96
CA PHE A 295 -13.08 -13.83 -2.71
C PHE A 295 -13.81 -13.34 -1.45
N ALA A 296 -14.40 -12.14 -1.48
CA ALA A 296 -14.97 -11.48 -0.31
C ALA A 296 -16.50 -11.33 -0.33
N GLY A 297 -17.16 -11.84 -1.37
CA GLY A 297 -18.60 -11.68 -1.58
C GLY A 297 -18.97 -10.32 -2.17
N PRO A 298 -20.27 -10.03 -2.39
CA PRO A 298 -20.71 -8.77 -2.97
C PRO A 298 -20.32 -7.57 -2.10
N PHE A 299 -20.03 -6.44 -2.74
CA PHE A 299 -19.84 -5.17 -2.04
C PHE A 299 -21.11 -4.79 -1.29
N ARG A 300 -20.96 -4.45 -0.01
CA ARG A 300 -22.04 -3.99 0.87
C ARG A 300 -21.53 -2.84 1.72
N LYS A 301 -22.40 -1.87 1.99
CA LYS A 301 -22.10 -0.83 2.97
C LYS A 301 -22.04 -1.43 4.37
N GLU A 302 -21.29 -0.76 5.22
CA GLU A 302 -21.17 -1.08 6.65
C GLU A 302 -22.53 -0.81 7.33
N GLU A 303 -23.43 -1.79 7.38
CA GLU A 303 -24.65 -1.73 8.21
C GLU A 303 -24.67 -2.94 9.17
N ASP A 304 -24.66 -2.62 10.47
CA ASP A 304 -24.89 -3.43 11.67
C ASP A 304 -23.99 -4.65 11.98
N GLY A 305 -22.92 -4.37 12.73
CA GLY A 305 -22.50 -5.21 13.87
C GLY A 305 -21.58 -6.40 13.57
N VAL A 306 -20.28 -6.15 13.49
CA VAL A 306 -19.30 -7.17 13.94
C VAL A 306 -19.11 -6.95 15.44
N GLN A 307 -19.57 -7.90 16.26
CA GLN A 307 -19.30 -7.88 17.71
C GLN A 307 -17.79 -7.81 17.92
N ALA A 308 -17.32 -6.70 18.50
CA ALA A 308 -15.97 -6.63 19.03
C ALA A 308 -15.83 -7.72 20.09
N LEU A 309 -14.77 -8.54 19.98
CA LEU A 309 -14.39 -9.44 21.07
C LEU A 309 -14.10 -8.58 22.32
N PRO A 310 -14.49 -9.02 23.52
CA PRO A 310 -14.27 -8.24 24.73
C PRO A 310 -12.78 -7.96 24.89
N ALA A 311 -12.44 -6.68 25.09
CA ALA A 311 -11.08 -6.24 25.35
C ALA A 311 -10.46 -7.11 26.45
N ALA A 312 -9.30 -7.71 26.17
CA ALA A 312 -8.53 -8.41 27.18
C ALA A 312 -8.27 -7.44 28.33
N VAL A 313 -8.72 -7.81 29.52
CA VAL A 313 -8.52 -7.03 30.74
C VAL A 313 -7.01 -6.90 30.95
N VAL A 314 -6.50 -5.68 30.76
CA VAL A 314 -5.16 -5.30 31.20
C VAL A 314 -5.18 -5.40 32.73
N SER A 315 -4.72 -6.54 33.25
CA SER A 315 -4.50 -6.74 34.68
C SER A 315 -3.33 -5.87 35.11
N ALA A 316 -3.65 -4.65 35.54
CA ALA A 316 -2.75 -3.80 36.31
C ALA A 316 -2.50 -4.47 37.67
N THR A 317 -1.50 -5.35 37.72
CA THR A 317 -0.92 -5.82 38.98
C THR A 317 0.33 -4.98 39.26
N VAL A 318 0.10 -3.75 39.73
CA VAL A 318 1.11 -3.00 40.47
C VAL A 318 0.50 -2.73 41.84
N LYS A 319 0.89 -3.51 42.84
CA LYS A 319 0.85 -3.09 44.25
C LYS A 319 1.95 -3.76 45.06
N ALA A 320 2.73 -2.88 45.68
CA ALA A 320 3.59 -2.98 46.87
C ALA A 320 4.87 -3.82 46.76
#